data_AF-A0A377PI73-F1
#
_entry.id   AF-A0A377PI73-F1
#
_cell.length_a   1.000
_cell.length_b   1.000
_cell.length_c   1.000
_cell.angle_alpha   90.00
_cell.angle_beta   90.00
_cell.angle_gamma   90.00
#
_symmetry.space_group_name_H-M   'P 1'
#
loop_
_entity.id
_entity.type
_entity.pdbx_description
1 polymer ?
#
loop_
_entity_poly.entity_id
_entity_poly.type
_entity_poly.pdbx_seq_one_letter_code
_entity_poly.pdbx_strand_id
1 'polypeptide(L)' 'MSVQAEPIQISKNGKTVAVVMSYENYLAVEDIKAAHLQHCFEQAQRDIVNGQTIDGEAFMQDLVAGKHDKK' A
#
# COMPACT_ATOMS: atom_id res chain seq x y z
N MET A 1 29.18 15.58 16.27
CA MET A 1 28.56 14.24 16.20
C MET A 1 27.40 14.31 15.23
N SER A 2 27.47 13.62 14.10
CA SER A 2 26.33 13.45 13.20
C SER A 2 25.58 12.19 13.64
N VAL A 3 24.43 12.37 14.28
CA VAL A 3 23.51 11.27 14.57
C VAL A 3 22.86 10.87 13.25
N GLN A 4 22.96 9.59 12.89
CA GLN A 4 22.30 9.03 11.71
C GLN A 4 20.81 8.86 12.00
N ALA A 5 19.95 9.63 11.31
CA ALA A 5 18.50 9.63 11.49
C ALA A 5 17.75 8.74 10.47
N GLU A 6 18.44 8.24 9.45
CA GLU A 6 17.85 7.39 8.41
C GLU A 6 17.71 5.93 8.88
N PRO A 7 16.70 5.19 8.37
CA PRO A 7 16.56 3.76 8.62
C PRO A 7 17.79 2.96 8.18
N ILE A 8 18.20 1.98 8.98
CA ILE A 8 19.36 1.14 8.70
C ILE A 8 18.90 -0.27 8.36
N GLN A 9 19.40 -0.80 7.25
CA GLN A 9 19.15 -2.17 6.84
C GLN A 9 20.18 -3.13 7.45
N ILE A 10 19.72 -4.22 8.06
CA ILE A 10 20.55 -5.34 8.51
C ILE A 10 20.41 -6.48 7.50
N SER A 11 21.54 -6.96 6.99
CA SER A 11 21.59 -8.04 5.99
C SER A 11 22.45 -9.21 6.49
N LYS A 12 22.03 -10.44 6.22
CA LYS A 12 22.79 -11.67 6.49
C LYS A 12 23.07 -12.38 5.17
N ASN A 13 24.34 -12.62 4.86
CA ASN A 13 24.78 -13.25 3.60
C ASN A 13 24.21 -12.56 2.35
N GLY A 14 24.20 -11.22 2.34
CA GLY A 14 23.67 -10.40 1.25
C GLY A 14 22.14 -10.32 1.16
N LYS A 15 21.39 -11.00 2.05
CA LYS A 15 19.93 -10.91 2.11
C LYS A 15 19.48 -9.99 3.23
N THR A 16 18.57 -9.07 2.94
CA THR A 16 17.92 -8.23 3.95
C THR A 16 17.15 -9.09 4.94
N VAL A 17 17.40 -8.88 6.24
CA VAL A 17 16.69 -9.61 7.31
C VAL A 17 15.95 -8.70 8.27
N ALA A 18 16.35 -7.43 8.38
CA ALA A 18 15.66 -6.44 9.19
C ALA A 18 15.94 -5.01 8.69
N VAL A 19 15.04 -4.10 9.03
CA VAL A 19 15.24 -2.64 8.93
C VAL A 19 14.99 -2.07 10.31
N VAL A 20 15.91 -1.26 10.81
CA VAL A 20 15.82 -0.59 12.10
C VAL A 20 15.62 0.91 11.84
N MET A 21 14.63 1.51 12.49
CA MET A 21 14.35 2.94 12.43
C MET A 21 13.91 3.45 13.80
N SER A 22 13.84 4.77 13.97
CA SER A 22 13.27 5.34 15.19
C SER A 22 11.81 4.92 15.33
N TYR A 23 11.37 4.82 16.58
CA TYR A 23 9.97 4.55 16.91
C TYR A 23 9.04 5.61 16.30
N GLU A 24 9.45 6.87 16.32
CA GLU A 24 8.72 8.00 15.73
C GLU A 24 8.52 7.83 14.22
N ASN A 25 9.57 7.44 13.49
CA ASN A 25 9.49 7.19 12.05
C ASN A 25 8.58 5.99 11.75
N TYR A 26 8.64 4.94 12.57
CA TYR A 26 7.76 3.79 12.44
C TYR A 26 6.29 4.21 12.63
N LEU A 27 5.97 4.94 13.70
CA LEU A 27 4.61 5.41 13.95
C LEU A 27 4.08 6.30 12.82
N ALA A 28 4.90 7.23 12.32
CA ALA A 28 4.50 8.08 11.20
C ALA A 28 4.13 7.27 9.95
N VAL A 29 4.86 6.18 9.67
CA VAL A 29 4.52 5.26 8.58
C VAL A 29 3.21 4.51 8.86
N GLU A 30 3.00 4.05 10.10
CA GLU A 30 1.74 3.37 10.47
C GLU A 30 0.53 4.30 10.38
N ASP A 31 0.66 5.56 10.80
CA ASP A 31 -0.40 6.57 10.70
C ASP A 31 -0.76 6.86 9.23
N ILE A 32 0.24 6.96 8.34
CA ILE A 32 0.01 7.13 6.91
C ILE A 32 -0.73 5.92 6.33
N LYS A 33 -0.36 4.69 6.71
CA LYS A 33 -1.06 3.48 6.28
C LYS A 33 -2.52 3.48 6.75
N ALA A 34 -2.77 3.83 8.00
CA ALA A 34 -4.11 3.91 8.56
C ALA A 34 -4.97 4.98 7.83
N ALA A 35 -4.41 6.16 7.59
CA ALA A 35 -5.08 7.22 6.84
C ALA A 35 -5.40 6.80 5.40
N HIS A 36 -4.49 6.08 4.75
CA HIS A 36 -4.74 5.55 3.41
C HIS A 36 -5.87 4.52 3.39
N LEU A 37 -5.92 3.60 4.36
CA LEU A 37 -7.02 2.64 4.49
C LEU A 37 -8.36 3.36 4.69
N GLN A 38 -8.40 4.35 5.57
CA GLN A 38 -9.60 5.17 5.80
C GLN A 38 -10.07 5.84 4.50
N HIS A 39 -9.15 6.45 3.75
CA HIS A 39 -9.44 7.04 2.44
C HIS A 39 -10.01 6.02 1.45
N CYS A 40 -9.45 4.81 1.37
CA CYS A 40 -9.96 3.74 0.51
C CYS A 40 -11.40 3.36 0.85
N PHE A 41 -11.76 3.28 2.13
CA PHE A 41 -13.14 3.01 2.55
C PHE A 41 -14.10 4.14 2.19
N GLU A 42 -13.69 5.39 2.41
CA GLU A 42 -14.51 6.56 2.06
C GLU A 42 -14.72 6.66 0.55
N GLN A 43 -13.67 6.38 -0.24
CA GLN A 43 -13.78 6.33 -1.69
C GLN A 43 -14.73 5.21 -2.13
N ALA A 44 -14.56 3.99 -1.60
CA ALA A 44 -15.44 2.88 -1.93
C ALA A 44 -16.92 3.18 -1.61
N GLN A 45 -17.20 3.85 -0.48
CA GLN A 45 -18.57 4.29 -0.14
C GLN A 45 -19.13 5.29 -1.18
N ARG A 46 -18.33 6.28 -1.61
CA ARG A 46 -18.74 7.22 -2.65
C ARG A 46 -19.00 6.51 -3.98
N ASP A 47 -18.13 5.59 -4.37
CA ASP A 47 -18.26 4.83 -5.61
C ASP A 47 -19.54 3.98 -5.59
N ILE A 48 -19.88 3.36 -4.46
CA ILE A 48 -21.14 2.63 -4.28
C ILE A 48 -22.36 3.55 -4.44
N VAL A 49 -22.37 4.71 -3.77
CA VAL A 49 -23.48 5.68 -3.84
C VAL A 49 -23.67 6.22 -5.26
N ASN A 50 -22.57 6.43 -5.99
CA ASN A 50 -22.60 6.93 -7.37
C ASN A 50 -22.86 5.84 -8.42
N GLY A 51 -23.02 4.58 -8.01
CA GLY A 51 -23.15 3.44 -8.92
C GLY A 51 -21.89 3.17 -9.76
N GLN A 52 -20.73 3.62 -9.30
CA GLN A 52 -19.41 3.39 -9.90
C GLN A 52 -18.84 2.03 -9.48
N THR A 53 -19.68 1.00 -9.53
CA THR A 53 -19.30 -0.37 -9.22
C THR A 53 -19.33 -1.21 -10.50
N ILE A 54 -18.55 -2.29 -10.50
CA ILE A 54 -18.57 -3.30 -11.57
C ILE A 54 -18.93 -4.64 -10.94
N ASP A 55 -19.67 -5.47 -11.68
CA ASP A 55 -19.91 -6.84 -11.27
C ASP A 55 -18.59 -7.62 -11.20
N GLY A 56 -18.43 -8.44 -10.16
CA GLY A 56 -17.17 -9.14 -9.90
C GLY A 56 -16.82 -10.15 -10.99
N GLU A 57 -17.81 -10.87 -11.51
CA GLU A 57 -17.59 -11.86 -12.56
C GLU A 57 -17.23 -11.15 -13.88
N ALA A 58 -17.94 -10.08 -14.21
CA ALA A 58 -17.63 -9.26 -15.39
C ALA A 58 -16.20 -8.70 -15.35
N PHE A 59 -15.78 -8.17 -14.19
CA PHE A 59 -14.42 -7.68 -14.01
C PHE A 59 -13.37 -8.78 -14.16
N MET A 60 -13.58 -9.95 -13.55
CA MET A 60 -12.63 -11.05 -13.61
C MET A 60 -12.48 -11.61 -15.03
N GLN A 61 -13.56 -11.66 -15.80
CA GLN A 61 -13.50 -12.02 -17.22
C GLN A 61 -12.64 -11.04 -18.02
N ASP A 62 -12.80 -9.73 -17.78
CA ASP A 62 -12.00 -8.68 -18.42
C ASP A 62 -10.51 -8.78 -18.04
N LEU A 63 -10.23 -9.07 -16.77
CA LEU A 63 -8.89 -9.27 -16.26
C LEU A 63 -8.20 -10.48 -16.89
N VAL A 64 -8.86 -11.65 -16.93
CA VAL A 64 -8.31 -12.87 -17.54
C VAL A 64 -8.15 -12.74 -19.06
N ALA A 65 -9.01 -11.96 -19.71
CA ALA A 65 -8.90 -11.64 -21.13
C ALA A 65 -7.76 -10.64 -21.46
N GLY A 66 -7.02 -10.17 -20.46
CA GLY A 66 -5.91 -9.24 -20.63
C GLY A 66 -6.33 -7.82 -21.03
N LYS A 67 -7.61 -7.43 -20.82
CA LYS A 67 -8.09 -6.09 -21.19
C LYS A 67 -7.43 -4.97 -20.37
N HIS A 68 -6.85 -5.32 -19.22
CA HIS A 68 -6.12 -4.41 -18.34
C HIS A 68 -4.60 -4.54 -18.44
N ASP A 69 -4.10 -5.46 -19.27
CA ASP A 69 -2.67 -5.59 -19.53
C ASP A 69 -2.27 -4.41 -20.41
N LYS A 70 -1.60 -3.42 -19.79
CA LYS A 70 -1.07 -2.28 -20.54
C LYS A 70 -0.12 -2.82 -21.63
N LYS A 71 -0.29 -2.34 -22.86
CA LYS A 71 0.63 -2.60 -23.99
C LYS A 71 2.05 -2.12 -23.70
#